data_AF-A0A812U469-F1
#
_entry.id   AF-A0A812U469-F1
#
_cell.length_a   1.000
_cell.length_b   1.000
_cell.length_c   1.000
_cell.angle_alpha   90.00
_cell.angle_beta   90.00
_cell.angle_gamma   90.00
#
_symmetry.space_group_name_H-M   'P 1'
#
loop_
_entity.id
_entity.type
_entity.pdbx_description
1 polymer ?
#
loop_
_entity_poly.entity_id
_entity_poly.type
_entity_poly.pdbx_seq_one_letter_code
_entity_poly.pdbx_strand_id
1 'polypeptide(L)'
;MGACIAHDSQAKADSDLSFPAVGDESVTISKDSAQALKAMKAVFQRLCTTSGESISANDVAKVHNLLGEPLDDDETQRMMSFFNAPSPSDKCITFEKFMSWWNDLHNSGIESQYFSQERYRQRFKVLQSRLKDPKIASIQTVTEGEIGSRRFRVWFECDGHRLSPWHDIPLKNPDGSYNFVCEIPKWTRKKYEIATGEIMNPIKQDVKNGVLREYKWGDMLFNYGAFPQTWEDPKHVSEETGFPGDNDPIDVIELGARQRPVGSIVRVKILGIIAMIDDDETDWKVLAIAMDDDKECT
;
A
#
# COMPACT_ATOMS: atom_id res chain seq x y z
N MET A 1 21.64 -2.10 -75.23
CA MET A 1 22.19 -1.10 -74.30
C MET A 1 21.25 -1.11 -73.09
N GLY A 2 21.49 -1.91 -72.06
CA GLY A 2 22.33 -1.58 -70.88
C GLY A 2 21.46 -0.83 -69.85
N ALA A 3 21.34 -1.17 -68.57
CA ALA A 3 21.97 -2.17 -67.74
C ALA A 3 21.04 -2.48 -66.53
N CYS A 4 21.14 -3.71 -66.03
CA CYS A 4 20.62 -4.15 -64.74
C CYS A 4 21.48 -3.54 -63.61
N ILE A 5 20.86 -3.18 -62.49
CA ILE A 5 21.51 -3.16 -61.18
C ILE A 5 20.60 -3.95 -60.22
N ALA A 6 21.06 -5.12 -59.84
CA ALA A 6 20.52 -5.91 -58.75
C ALA A 6 21.07 -5.34 -57.43
N HIS A 7 20.20 -5.18 -56.43
CA HIS A 7 20.63 -5.25 -55.04
C HIS A 7 19.80 -6.31 -54.33
N ASP A 8 20.47 -7.45 -54.19
CA ASP A 8 20.14 -8.54 -53.29
C ASP A 8 20.49 -8.06 -51.86
N SER A 9 19.54 -8.14 -50.92
CA SER A 9 19.86 -8.09 -49.49
C SER A 9 19.14 -9.24 -48.79
N GLN A 10 19.93 -10.27 -48.57
CA GLN A 10 19.65 -11.45 -47.77
C GLN A 10 19.19 -11.08 -46.36
N ALA A 11 18.11 -11.72 -45.92
CA ALA A 11 17.77 -11.86 -44.53
C ALA A 11 18.92 -12.59 -43.81
N LYS A 12 19.69 -11.86 -43.00
CA LYS A 12 20.55 -12.45 -41.98
C LYS A 12 19.75 -12.60 -40.69
N ALA A 13 19.47 -13.85 -40.35
CA ALA A 13 19.19 -14.25 -38.99
C ALA A 13 20.50 -14.14 -38.20
N ASP A 14 20.68 -13.08 -37.42
CA ASP A 14 21.72 -13.02 -36.41
C ASP A 14 21.19 -13.70 -35.14
N SER A 15 21.47 -15.00 -35.07
CA SER A 15 21.57 -15.77 -33.85
C SER A 15 22.89 -15.42 -33.16
N ASP A 16 22.90 -14.41 -32.30
CA ASP A 16 23.81 -14.35 -31.14
C ASP A 16 23.49 -13.14 -30.25
N LEU A 17 22.58 -13.35 -29.30
CA LEU A 17 22.55 -12.61 -28.05
C LEU A 17 22.35 -13.62 -26.92
N SER A 18 23.45 -14.32 -26.60
CA SER A 18 23.58 -14.97 -25.30
C SER A 18 23.72 -13.87 -24.25
N PHE A 19 22.65 -13.64 -23.50
CA PHE A 19 22.74 -12.82 -22.30
C PHE A 19 23.57 -13.60 -21.27
N PRO A 20 24.56 -12.95 -20.61
CA PRO A 20 25.19 -13.58 -19.46
C PRO A 20 24.09 -13.92 -18.46
N ALA A 21 24.06 -15.16 -17.99
CA ALA A 21 23.20 -15.57 -16.89
C ALA A 21 23.51 -14.64 -15.72
N VAL A 22 22.65 -13.65 -15.51
CA VAL A 22 22.67 -12.84 -14.29
C VAL A 22 22.35 -13.83 -13.20
N GLY A 23 23.33 -14.07 -12.33
CA GLY A 23 23.20 -14.96 -11.19
C GLY A 23 21.88 -14.65 -10.49
N ASP A 24 21.05 -15.68 -10.41
CA ASP A 24 19.86 -15.75 -9.59
C ASP A 24 20.28 -15.69 -8.13
N GLU A 25 20.72 -14.51 -7.67
CA GLU A 25 20.68 -14.17 -6.26
C GLU A 25 19.31 -13.57 -5.99
N SER A 26 18.29 -14.43 -6.03
CA SER A 26 17.12 -14.22 -5.20
C SER A 26 17.63 -14.10 -3.76
N VAL A 27 17.85 -12.86 -3.31
CA VAL A 27 18.34 -12.55 -1.97
C VAL A 27 17.35 -13.17 -1.00
N THR A 28 17.70 -14.34 -0.49
CA THR A 28 16.91 -15.06 0.49
C THR A 28 17.11 -14.29 1.77
N ILE A 29 16.17 -13.40 2.08
CA ILE A 29 16.21 -12.58 3.30
C ILE A 29 15.99 -13.54 4.48
N SER A 30 17.09 -14.10 4.99
CA SER A 30 17.10 -14.84 6.24
C SER A 30 16.83 -13.89 7.40
N LYS A 31 16.04 -14.34 8.39
CA LYS A 31 15.72 -13.64 9.64
C LYS A 31 16.98 -13.08 10.32
N ASP A 32 18.12 -13.74 10.14
CA ASP A 32 19.41 -13.40 10.77
C ASP A 32 20.42 -12.76 9.81
N SER A 33 20.03 -12.41 8.58
CA SER A 33 20.96 -11.75 7.66
C SER A 33 21.37 -10.37 8.20
N ALA A 34 22.66 -10.05 8.07
CA ALA A 34 23.19 -8.75 8.53
C ALA A 34 22.46 -7.56 7.88
N GLN A 35 21.95 -7.74 6.66
CA GLN A 35 21.17 -6.74 5.94
C GLN A 35 19.76 -6.56 6.54
N ALA A 36 19.09 -7.65 6.93
CA ALA A 36 17.79 -7.59 7.62
C ALA A 36 17.92 -6.93 9.00
N LEU A 37 18.94 -7.29 9.78
CA LEU A 37 19.22 -6.68 11.08
C LEU A 37 19.54 -5.18 10.96
N LYS A 38 20.32 -4.79 9.95
CA LYS A 38 20.65 -3.36 9.69
C LYS A 38 19.40 -2.55 9.32
N ALA A 39 18.53 -3.10 8.49
CA ALA A 39 17.28 -2.45 8.11
C ALA A 39 16.30 -2.37 9.28
N MET A 40 16.13 -3.44 10.06
CA MET A 40 15.30 -3.43 11.28
C MET A 40 15.83 -2.43 12.30
N LYS A 41 17.15 -2.30 12.42
CA LYS A 41 17.75 -1.27 13.26
C LYS A 41 17.43 0.14 12.77
N ALA A 42 17.42 0.37 11.45
CA ALA A 42 17.01 1.65 10.87
C ALA A 42 15.51 1.95 11.11
N VAL A 43 14.64 0.93 11.07
CA VAL A 43 13.22 1.05 11.47
C VAL A 43 13.14 1.49 12.92
N PHE A 44 13.78 0.73 13.81
CA PHE A 44 13.75 0.96 15.24
C PHE A 44 14.26 2.35 15.61
N GLN A 45 15.38 2.78 15.03
CA GLN A 45 15.95 4.11 15.26
C GLN A 45 15.05 5.26 14.80
N ARG A 46 14.20 5.05 13.80
CA ARG A 46 13.22 6.07 13.37
C ARG A 46 12.02 6.18 14.31
N LEU A 47 11.70 5.12 15.03
CA LEU A 47 10.67 5.11 16.08
C LEU A 47 11.22 5.66 17.41
N CYS A 48 12.54 5.64 17.60
CA CYS A 48 13.21 6.25 18.74
C CYS A 48 13.03 7.77 18.71
N THR A 49 12.12 8.28 19.52
CA THR A 49 11.91 9.72 19.73
C THR A 49 12.77 10.29 20.87
N THR A 50 13.69 9.49 21.42
CA THR A 50 14.56 9.85 22.56
C THR A 50 16.01 9.46 22.32
N SER A 51 16.91 10.19 22.97
CA SER A 51 18.37 10.02 22.90
C SER A 51 18.90 8.67 23.40
N GLY A 52 18.08 7.87 24.11
CA GLY A 52 18.47 6.60 24.71
C GLY A 52 18.21 5.34 23.87
N GLU A 53 17.98 5.47 22.55
CA GLU A 53 17.72 4.33 21.64
C GLU A 53 16.68 3.32 22.17
N SER A 54 15.58 3.85 22.71
CA SER A 54 14.45 3.06 23.24
C SER A 54 13.14 3.60 22.73
N ILE A 55 12.19 2.69 22.54
CA ILE A 55 10.84 2.96 22.04
C ILE A 55 9.79 2.55 23.07
N SER A 56 8.59 3.09 22.95
CA SER A 56 7.44 2.70 23.77
C SER A 56 6.64 1.58 23.11
N ALA A 57 5.74 0.93 23.86
CA ALA A 57 4.84 -0.06 23.28
C ALA A 57 3.88 0.56 22.25
N ASN A 58 3.47 1.83 22.46
CA ASN A 58 2.75 2.62 21.46
C ASN A 58 3.55 2.77 20.15
N ASP A 59 4.87 2.93 20.25
CA ASP A 59 5.72 3.03 19.06
C ASP A 59 5.84 1.68 18.33
N VAL A 60 5.82 0.55 19.05
CA VAL A 60 5.73 -0.79 18.45
C VAL A 60 4.36 -1.00 17.80
N ALA A 61 3.27 -0.56 18.43
CA ALA A 61 1.94 -0.61 17.83
C ALA A 61 1.85 0.22 16.54
N LYS A 62 2.55 1.36 16.45
CA LYS A 62 2.69 2.12 15.20
C LYS A 62 3.36 1.29 14.10
N VAL A 63 4.33 0.43 14.42
CA VAL A 63 4.91 -0.51 13.43
C VAL A 63 3.86 -1.47 12.91
N HIS A 64 3.00 -1.99 13.78
CA HIS A 64 1.93 -2.90 13.38
C HIS A 64 0.88 -2.23 12.51
N ASN A 65 0.51 -0.99 12.84
CA ASN A 65 -0.32 -0.14 11.99
C ASN A 65 0.35 0.11 10.63
N LEU A 66 1.66 0.34 10.60
CA LEU A 66 2.44 0.46 9.37
C LEU A 66 2.45 -0.83 8.55
N LEU A 67 2.42 -2.01 9.18
CA LEU A 67 2.33 -3.27 8.45
C LEU A 67 0.92 -3.51 7.86
N GLY A 68 -0.06 -2.68 8.21
CA GLY A 68 -1.47 -2.90 7.85
C GLY A 68 -2.15 -3.98 8.68
N GLU A 69 -1.51 -4.37 9.80
CA GLU A 69 -2.00 -5.37 10.75
C GLU A 69 -2.06 -4.70 12.14
N PRO A 70 -3.02 -3.78 12.37
CA PRO A 70 -3.17 -3.13 13.66
C PRO A 70 -3.35 -4.19 14.75
N LEU A 71 -2.61 -4.05 15.86
CA LEU A 71 -2.76 -4.94 17.01
C LEU A 71 -4.13 -4.72 17.64
N ASP A 72 -4.83 -5.80 17.97
CA ASP A 72 -6.02 -5.71 18.81
C ASP A 72 -5.66 -5.50 20.31
N ASP A 73 -6.68 -5.31 21.15
CA ASP A 73 -6.48 -5.05 22.59
C ASP A 73 -5.78 -6.22 23.30
N ASP A 74 -6.08 -7.47 22.91
CA ASP A 74 -5.50 -8.67 23.51
C ASP A 74 -4.03 -8.85 23.07
N GLU A 75 -3.74 -8.61 21.79
CA GLU A 75 -2.40 -8.62 21.23
C GLU A 75 -1.54 -7.50 21.82
N THR A 76 -2.12 -6.32 22.04
CA THR A 76 -1.47 -5.20 22.71
C THR A 76 -1.13 -5.56 24.15
N GLN A 77 -2.03 -6.20 24.90
CA GLN A 77 -1.76 -6.68 26.27
C GLN A 77 -0.66 -7.74 26.31
N ARG A 78 -0.64 -8.68 25.35
CA ARG A 78 0.43 -9.70 25.23
C ARG A 78 1.77 -9.06 24.94
N MET A 79 1.81 -8.09 24.03
CA MET A 79 3.01 -7.32 23.71
C MET A 79 3.53 -6.56 24.95
N MET A 80 2.64 -5.85 25.66
CA MET A 80 2.97 -5.15 26.91
C MET A 80 3.57 -6.09 27.96
N SER A 81 2.96 -7.26 28.14
CA SER A 81 3.42 -8.30 29.06
C SER A 81 4.78 -8.86 28.66
N PHE A 82 5.02 -9.10 27.36
CA PHE A 82 6.30 -9.57 26.86
C PHE A 82 7.44 -8.59 27.17
N PHE A 83 7.19 -7.29 27.03
CA PHE A 83 8.20 -6.27 27.27
C PHE A 83 8.36 -5.88 28.75
N ASN A 84 7.49 -6.37 29.64
CA ASN A 84 7.31 -5.87 31.01
C ASN A 84 7.16 -4.35 31.04
N ALA A 85 6.39 -3.79 30.09
CA ALA A 85 6.14 -2.36 30.00
C ALA A 85 5.05 -1.95 31.02
N PRO A 86 5.34 -1.05 31.98
CA PRO A 86 4.34 -0.63 32.98
C PRO A 86 3.20 0.19 32.38
N SER A 87 3.50 1.00 31.36
CA SER A 87 2.53 1.80 30.60
C SER A 87 2.84 1.76 29.09
N PRO A 88 1.85 1.86 28.20
CA PRO A 88 2.06 1.88 26.75
C PRO A 88 2.96 3.02 26.25
N SER A 89 3.07 4.09 27.03
CA SER A 89 3.91 5.26 26.74
C SER A 89 5.36 5.12 27.22
N ASP A 90 5.67 4.12 28.04
CA ASP A 90 6.99 4.00 28.67
C ASP A 90 8.03 3.54 27.66
N LYS A 91 9.07 4.36 27.47
CA LYS A 91 10.16 4.10 26.53
C LYS A 91 11.20 3.16 27.14
N CYS A 92 10.86 1.88 27.26
CA CYS A 92 11.71 0.86 27.90
C CYS A 92 12.11 -0.29 26.96
N ILE A 93 11.69 -0.25 25.69
CA ILE A 93 11.94 -1.29 24.71
C ILE A 93 13.20 -0.95 23.93
N THR A 94 14.27 -1.73 24.11
CA THR A 94 15.52 -1.61 23.36
C THR A 94 15.42 -2.37 22.02
N PHE A 95 16.36 -2.13 21.11
CA PHE A 95 16.40 -2.83 19.82
C PHE A 95 16.45 -4.36 19.98
N GLU A 96 17.22 -4.83 20.96
CA GLU A 96 17.36 -6.26 21.27
C GLU A 96 16.03 -6.87 21.74
N LYS A 97 15.31 -6.18 22.64
CA LYS A 97 13.99 -6.61 23.10
C LYS A 97 13.00 -6.62 21.95
N PHE A 98 12.98 -5.57 21.13
CA PHE A 98 12.13 -5.46 19.95
C PHE A 98 12.38 -6.62 18.97
N MET A 99 13.65 -6.93 18.67
CA MET A 99 13.99 -8.06 17.80
C MET A 99 13.64 -9.41 18.42
N SER A 100 13.79 -9.57 19.73
CA SER A 100 13.37 -10.81 20.41
C SER A 100 11.87 -11.02 20.31
N TRP A 101 11.07 -9.98 20.51
CA TRP A 101 9.62 -10.04 20.35
C TRP A 101 9.23 -10.29 18.90
N TRP A 102 9.86 -9.56 17.97
CA TRP A 102 9.64 -9.74 16.54
C TRP A 102 9.95 -11.18 16.14
N ASN A 103 11.05 -11.76 16.59
CA ASN A 103 11.40 -13.15 16.28
C ASN A 103 10.42 -14.15 16.92
N ASP A 104 10.00 -13.92 18.16
CA ASP A 104 9.02 -14.77 18.85
C ASP A 104 7.69 -14.82 18.12
N LEU A 105 7.14 -13.65 17.74
CA LEU A 105 5.93 -13.51 16.93
C LEU A 105 5.99 -14.28 15.60
N HIS A 106 7.20 -14.46 15.04
CA HIS A 106 7.43 -15.15 13.77
C HIS A 106 7.86 -16.61 13.93
N ASN A 107 8.03 -17.10 15.16
CA ASN A 107 8.36 -18.49 15.48
C ASN A 107 7.21 -19.21 16.21
N SER A 108 6.26 -18.46 16.78
CA SER A 108 5.06 -18.97 17.44
C SER A 108 3.99 -19.36 16.42
N GLY A 109 4.15 -20.52 15.77
CA GLY A 109 3.13 -21.12 14.91
C GLY A 109 3.48 -22.57 14.58
N ILE A 110 2.48 -23.44 14.45
CA ILE A 110 2.62 -24.87 14.07
C ILE A 110 3.06 -25.02 12.58
N GLU A 111 3.40 -23.92 11.92
CA GLU A 111 3.73 -23.87 10.49
C GLU A 111 5.20 -24.22 10.22
N SER A 112 5.46 -24.80 9.05
CA SER A 112 6.80 -25.20 8.66
C SER A 112 7.76 -23.99 8.62
N GLN A 113 9.04 -24.24 8.87
CA GLN A 113 10.11 -23.22 8.87
C GLN A 113 10.10 -22.33 7.61
N TYR A 114 9.69 -22.88 6.47
CA TYR A 114 9.52 -22.17 5.20
C TYR A 114 8.46 -21.06 5.26
N PHE A 115 7.25 -21.35 5.75
CA PHE A 115 6.17 -20.35 5.88
C PHE A 115 6.55 -19.24 6.86
N SER A 116 7.28 -19.59 7.93
CA SER A 116 7.78 -18.62 8.91
C SER A 116 8.81 -17.63 8.32
N GLN A 117 9.62 -18.07 7.36
CA GLN A 117 10.62 -17.23 6.68
C GLN A 117 9.95 -16.34 5.63
N GLU A 118 8.98 -16.87 4.89
CA GLU A 118 8.25 -16.10 3.88
C GLU A 118 7.42 -14.98 4.54
N ARG A 119 6.69 -15.27 5.61
CA ARG A 119 5.94 -14.25 6.37
C ARG A 119 6.84 -13.12 6.90
N TYR A 120 8.03 -13.47 7.38
CA TYR A 120 9.03 -12.49 7.80
C TYR A 120 9.49 -11.62 6.63
N ARG A 121 9.86 -12.24 5.50
CA ARG A 121 10.26 -11.54 4.28
C ARG A 121 9.18 -10.58 3.79
N GLN A 122 7.92 -11.01 3.81
CA GLN A 122 6.76 -10.23 3.43
C GLN A 122 6.57 -8.98 4.29
N ARG A 123 6.49 -9.17 5.62
CA ARG A 123 6.37 -8.05 6.58
C ARG A 123 7.54 -7.09 6.46
N PHE A 124 8.74 -7.62 6.27
CA PHE A 124 9.94 -6.82 6.07
C PHE A 124 9.90 -5.99 4.78
N LYS A 125 9.40 -6.55 3.66
CA LYS A 125 9.17 -5.78 2.42
C LYS A 125 8.18 -4.63 2.62
N VAL A 126 7.06 -4.86 3.32
CA VAL A 126 6.07 -3.79 3.61
C VAL A 126 6.74 -2.67 4.39
N LEU A 127 7.42 -3.05 5.47
CA LEU A 127 8.07 -2.12 6.38
C LEU A 127 9.14 -1.30 5.66
N GLN A 128 10.00 -1.94 4.86
CA GLN A 128 10.97 -1.25 4.04
C GLN A 128 10.31 -0.31 3.03
N SER A 129 9.25 -0.75 2.35
CA SER A 129 8.53 0.07 1.39
C SER A 129 7.97 1.34 2.03
N ARG A 130 7.30 1.22 3.18
CA ARG A 130 6.75 2.39 3.89
C ARG A 130 7.83 3.30 4.45
N LEU A 131 8.94 2.74 4.92
CA LEU A 131 10.07 3.52 5.40
C LEU A 131 10.82 4.32 4.32
N LYS A 132 10.59 4.06 3.03
CA LYS A 132 11.17 4.91 1.97
C LYS A 132 10.55 6.31 1.94
N ASP A 133 9.31 6.46 2.44
CA ASP A 133 8.67 7.78 2.63
C ASP A 133 8.19 7.95 4.09
N PRO A 134 9.01 8.56 4.96
CA PRO A 134 8.69 8.72 6.37
C PRO A 134 7.41 9.52 6.62
N LYS A 135 7.05 10.46 5.73
CA LYS A 135 5.85 11.28 5.90
C LYS A 135 4.59 10.49 5.63
N ILE A 136 4.59 9.64 4.60
CA ILE A 136 3.47 8.72 4.33
C ILE A 136 3.36 7.68 5.44
N ALA A 137 4.50 7.18 5.93
CA ALA A 137 4.54 6.23 7.03
C ALA A 137 3.95 6.78 8.33
N SER A 138 4.10 8.08 8.61
CA SER A 138 3.53 8.69 9.82
C SER A 138 2.03 8.93 9.74
N ILE A 139 1.40 8.77 8.57
CA ILE A 139 -0.05 8.95 8.41
C ILE A 139 -0.77 7.73 9.01
N GLN A 140 -1.70 8.02 9.92
CA GLN A 140 -2.57 7.05 10.56
C GLN A 140 -4.01 7.30 10.14
N THR A 141 -4.82 6.24 10.19
CA THR A 141 -6.26 6.35 9.98
C THR A 141 -7.01 6.23 11.29
N VAL A 142 -8.03 7.08 11.47
CA VAL A 142 -8.90 7.08 12.65
C VAL A 142 -10.34 6.89 12.18
N THR A 143 -10.98 5.84 12.66
CA THR A 143 -12.39 5.57 12.35
C THR A 143 -13.30 6.28 13.35
N GLU A 144 -14.29 7.02 12.86
CA GLU A 144 -15.34 7.63 13.67
C GLU A 144 -16.72 7.14 13.21
N GLY A 145 -17.61 6.89 14.16
CA GLY A 145 -18.96 6.37 13.89
C GLY A 145 -19.01 4.86 13.66
N GLU A 146 -20.23 4.32 13.63
CA GLU A 146 -20.45 2.87 13.49
C GLU A 146 -20.34 2.41 12.04
N ILE A 147 -19.62 1.32 11.79
CA ILE A 147 -19.54 0.69 10.47
C ILE A 147 -20.95 0.34 9.98
N GLY A 148 -21.27 0.67 8.72
CA GLY A 148 -22.62 0.47 8.18
C GLY A 148 -23.63 1.54 8.63
N SER A 149 -23.13 2.68 9.13
CA SER A 149 -23.95 3.88 9.38
C SER A 149 -23.51 5.03 8.47
N ARG A 150 -24.41 5.99 8.23
CA ARG A 150 -24.10 7.22 7.47
C ARG A 150 -23.09 8.14 8.20
N ARG A 151 -22.83 7.88 9.49
CA ARG A 151 -21.86 8.63 10.31
C ARG A 151 -20.45 8.05 10.22
N PHE A 152 -20.28 6.86 9.65
CA PHE A 152 -18.97 6.24 9.51
C PHE A 152 -18.03 7.11 8.68
N ARG A 153 -16.86 7.41 9.23
CA ARG A 153 -15.77 8.12 8.57
C ARG A 153 -14.44 7.46 8.87
N VAL A 154 -13.54 7.46 7.90
CA VAL A 154 -12.12 7.16 8.08
C VAL A 154 -11.35 8.44 7.82
N TRP A 155 -10.81 9.03 8.90
CA TRP A 155 -9.99 10.22 8.88
C TRP A 155 -8.52 9.85 8.73
N PHE A 156 -7.73 10.77 8.19
CA PHE A 156 -6.28 10.64 8.05
C PHE A 156 -5.61 11.67 8.95
N GLU A 157 -4.64 11.24 9.76
CA GLU A 157 -3.95 12.10 10.71
C GLU A 157 -2.44 11.88 10.66
N CYS A 158 -1.67 12.95 10.77
CA CYS A 158 -0.21 12.93 10.91
C CYS A 158 0.20 13.97 11.95
N ASP A 159 1.01 13.57 12.92
CA ASP A 159 1.51 14.45 13.99
C ASP A 159 0.41 15.27 14.69
N GLY A 160 -0.75 14.66 14.93
CA GLY A 160 -1.90 15.28 15.61
C GLY A 160 -2.72 16.24 14.73
N HIS A 161 -2.47 16.29 13.42
CA HIS A 161 -3.24 17.10 12.47
C HIS A 161 -3.98 16.22 11.47
N ARG A 162 -5.23 16.58 11.17
CA ARG A 162 -5.99 15.96 10.08
C ARG A 162 -5.41 16.33 8.73
N LEU A 163 -5.49 15.40 7.80
CA LEU A 163 -5.07 15.51 6.41
C LEU A 163 -6.22 15.12 5.48
N SER A 164 -6.25 15.73 4.31
CA SER A 164 -7.08 15.30 3.19
C SER A 164 -6.36 14.17 2.45
N PRO A 165 -6.97 12.96 2.34
CA PRO A 165 -6.40 11.91 1.52
C PRO A 165 -6.40 12.27 0.04
N TRP A 166 -7.25 13.20 -0.40
CA TRP A 166 -7.26 13.68 -1.78
C TRP A 166 -6.15 14.70 -2.05
N HIS A 167 -5.94 15.67 -1.16
CA HIS A 167 -5.08 16.82 -1.45
C HIS A 167 -3.69 16.73 -0.82
N ASP A 168 -3.58 16.19 0.39
CA ASP A 168 -2.35 16.28 1.19
C ASP A 168 -1.43 15.06 1.02
N ILE A 169 -1.98 13.91 0.59
CA ILE A 169 -1.17 12.74 0.25
C ILE A 169 -0.53 12.99 -1.14
N PRO A 170 0.81 12.99 -1.26
CA PRO A 170 1.47 13.14 -2.55
C PRO A 170 1.11 12.01 -3.51
N LEU A 171 0.78 12.33 -4.77
CA LEU A 171 0.55 11.34 -5.82
C LEU A 171 1.79 10.48 -6.09
N LYS A 172 2.95 11.12 -6.24
CA LYS A 172 4.18 10.48 -6.71
C LYS A 172 5.29 10.59 -5.66
N ASN A 173 5.98 9.48 -5.45
CA ASN A 173 7.10 9.37 -4.52
C ASN A 173 8.45 9.65 -5.23
N PRO A 174 9.52 10.01 -4.47
CA PRO A 174 10.84 10.28 -5.05
C PRO A 174 11.46 9.12 -5.84
N ASP A 175 11.07 7.88 -5.54
CA ASP A 175 11.56 6.68 -6.23
C ASP A 175 10.72 6.29 -7.47
N GLY A 176 9.80 7.15 -7.88
CA GLY A 176 8.98 6.96 -9.09
C GLY A 176 7.71 6.14 -8.88
N SER A 177 7.51 5.54 -7.70
CA SER A 177 6.24 4.90 -7.34
C SER A 177 5.13 5.91 -7.08
N TYR A 178 3.88 5.45 -7.08
CA TYR A 178 2.69 6.25 -6.82
C TYR A 178 2.03 5.84 -5.49
N ASN A 179 1.34 6.74 -4.82
CA ASN A 179 0.55 6.41 -3.64
C ASN A 179 -0.90 6.13 -4.05
N PHE A 180 -1.38 4.93 -3.75
CA PHE A 180 -2.77 4.51 -3.91
C PHE A 180 -3.47 4.58 -2.55
N VAL A 181 -4.69 5.14 -2.51
CA VAL A 181 -5.54 5.15 -1.32
C VAL A 181 -6.63 4.10 -1.52
N CYS A 182 -6.61 3.03 -0.72
CA CYS A 182 -7.61 1.98 -0.82
C CYS A 182 -8.94 2.44 -0.21
N GLU A 183 -10.02 2.29 -0.97
CA GLU A 183 -11.38 2.59 -0.51
C GLU A 183 -12.15 1.30 -0.27
N ILE A 184 -12.14 0.38 -1.23
CA ILE A 184 -12.85 -0.90 -1.17
C ILE A 184 -11.82 -2.03 -1.11
N PRO A 185 -11.66 -2.70 0.06
CA PRO A 185 -10.77 -3.82 0.21
C PRO A 185 -11.12 -4.97 -0.75
N LYS A 186 -10.09 -5.66 -1.25
CA LYS A 186 -10.23 -6.93 -1.99
C LYS A 186 -11.18 -7.89 -1.29
N TRP A 187 -12.05 -8.57 -2.02
CA TRP A 187 -13.07 -9.50 -1.52
C TRP A 187 -14.11 -8.88 -0.57
N THR A 188 -14.38 -7.58 -0.73
CA THR A 188 -15.49 -6.91 -0.05
C THR A 188 -16.38 -6.14 -1.03
N ARG A 189 -17.58 -5.73 -0.60
CA ARG A 189 -18.58 -5.11 -1.49
C ARG A 189 -19.14 -3.77 -1.02
N LYS A 190 -18.81 -3.32 0.20
CA LYS A 190 -19.27 -2.01 0.68
C LYS A 190 -18.58 -0.93 -0.14
N LYS A 191 -19.37 -0.05 -0.75
CA LYS A 191 -18.83 1.05 -1.55
C LYS A 191 -18.37 2.15 -0.61
N TYR A 192 -17.06 2.21 -0.36
CA TYR A 192 -16.44 3.36 0.30
C TYR A 192 -15.86 4.29 -0.76
N GLU A 193 -15.77 5.57 -0.42
CA GLU A 193 -15.27 6.64 -1.30
C GLU A 193 -14.66 7.76 -0.46
N ILE A 194 -13.66 8.45 -1.01
CA ILE A 194 -13.19 9.75 -0.54
C ILE A 194 -14.37 10.73 -0.66
N ALA A 195 -14.73 11.37 0.45
CA ALA A 195 -15.81 12.36 0.45
C ALA A 195 -15.32 13.69 -0.15
N THR A 196 -15.30 13.80 -1.48
CA THR A 196 -14.82 14.98 -2.24
C THR A 196 -15.51 16.29 -1.83
N GLY A 197 -16.77 16.22 -1.37
CA GLY A 197 -17.54 17.36 -0.86
C GLY A 197 -17.42 17.67 0.65
N GLU A 198 -16.68 16.89 1.43
CA GLU A 198 -16.53 17.09 2.89
C GLU A 198 -15.17 17.69 3.25
N ILE A 199 -15.13 18.49 4.32
CA ILE A 199 -13.89 19.11 4.81
C ILE A 199 -12.88 18.02 5.21
N MET A 200 -11.64 18.16 4.74
CA MET A 200 -10.56 17.16 4.85
C MET A 200 -10.84 15.81 4.18
N ASN A 201 -11.87 15.72 3.33
CA ASN A 201 -12.15 14.58 2.46
C ASN A 201 -11.98 13.18 3.11
N PRO A 202 -12.54 12.91 4.31
CA PRO A 202 -12.45 11.58 4.90
C PRO A 202 -13.10 10.53 3.98
N ILE A 203 -12.74 9.27 4.16
CA ILE A 203 -13.46 8.19 3.47
C ILE A 203 -14.79 7.94 4.19
N LYS A 204 -15.87 7.74 3.43
CA LYS A 204 -17.20 7.36 3.92
C LYS A 204 -17.74 6.21 3.10
N GLN A 205 -18.85 5.62 3.53
CA GLN A 205 -19.60 4.70 2.67
C GLN A 205 -20.56 5.52 1.78
N ASP A 206 -20.56 5.26 0.48
CA ASP A 206 -21.41 5.87 -0.55
C ASP A 206 -22.90 5.70 -0.17
N VAL A 207 -23.67 6.78 -0.31
CA VAL A 207 -25.11 6.83 -0.02
C VAL A 207 -25.86 7.28 -1.26
N LYS A 208 -26.71 6.41 -1.81
CA LYS A 208 -27.62 6.76 -2.91
C LYS A 208 -29.06 6.59 -2.45
N ASN A 209 -29.87 7.63 -2.64
CA ASN A 209 -31.27 7.68 -2.19
C ASN A 209 -31.45 7.36 -0.69
N GLY A 210 -30.49 7.79 0.13
CA GLY A 210 -30.48 7.53 1.58
C GLY A 210 -30.08 6.10 1.98
N VAL A 211 -29.77 5.21 1.04
CA VAL A 211 -29.34 3.84 1.36
C VAL A 211 -27.83 3.74 1.16
N LEU A 212 -27.16 3.13 2.14
CA LEU A 212 -25.74 2.80 2.05
C LEU A 212 -25.53 1.78 0.93
N ARG A 213 -24.59 2.05 0.03
CA ARG A 213 -24.39 1.23 -1.14
C ARG A 213 -23.44 0.07 -0.90
N GLU A 214 -23.77 -1.01 -1.61
CA GLU A 214 -22.93 -2.17 -1.80
C GLU A 214 -23.01 -2.61 -3.26
N TYR A 215 -21.96 -3.26 -3.77
CA TYR A 215 -22.02 -3.91 -5.08
C TYR A 215 -23.03 -5.06 -5.04
N LYS A 216 -23.96 -5.06 -6.00
CA LYS A 216 -25.00 -6.11 -6.13
C LYS A 216 -24.53 -7.35 -6.87
N TRP A 217 -23.52 -7.22 -7.72
CA TRP A 217 -23.03 -8.29 -8.59
C TRP A 217 -22.12 -9.29 -7.84
N GLY A 218 -21.49 -8.86 -6.75
CA GLY A 218 -20.53 -9.66 -5.99
C GLY A 218 -19.55 -8.79 -5.22
N ASP A 219 -18.54 -9.44 -4.66
CA ASP A 219 -17.41 -8.76 -4.01
C ASP A 219 -16.41 -8.27 -5.05
N MET A 220 -15.83 -7.09 -4.81
CA MET A 220 -14.71 -6.58 -5.60
C MET A 220 -13.53 -7.56 -5.48
N LEU A 221 -12.97 -8.03 -6.60
CA LEU A 221 -11.95 -9.08 -6.58
C LEU A 221 -10.52 -8.56 -6.34
N PHE A 222 -10.35 -7.23 -6.30
CA PHE A 222 -9.08 -6.52 -6.18
C PHE A 222 -9.19 -5.42 -5.12
N ASN A 223 -8.07 -4.86 -4.67
CA ASN A 223 -8.18 -3.63 -3.88
C ASN A 223 -8.54 -2.51 -4.85
N TYR A 224 -9.54 -1.72 -4.48
CA TYR A 224 -10.06 -0.64 -5.31
C TYR A 224 -10.04 0.65 -4.50
N GLY A 225 -9.80 1.76 -5.18
CA GLY A 225 -9.77 3.09 -4.60
C GLY A 225 -9.19 4.06 -5.60
N ALA A 226 -8.51 5.11 -5.14
CA ALA A 226 -8.14 6.22 -5.99
C ALA A 226 -6.68 6.67 -5.87
N PHE A 227 -6.23 7.42 -6.86
CA PHE A 227 -5.00 8.19 -6.77
C PHE A 227 -5.25 9.59 -6.16
N PRO A 228 -4.49 9.98 -5.13
CA PRO A 228 -4.59 11.32 -4.56
C PRO A 228 -4.03 12.35 -5.56
N GLN A 229 -4.41 13.62 -5.39
CA GLN A 229 -3.99 14.75 -6.25
C GLN A 229 -4.27 14.54 -7.74
N THR A 230 -5.31 13.79 -8.06
CA THR A 230 -5.85 13.63 -9.41
C THR A 230 -7.31 14.06 -9.42
N TRP A 231 -7.83 14.42 -10.59
CA TRP A 231 -9.22 14.79 -10.79
C TRP A 231 -9.58 14.64 -12.27
N GLU A 232 -10.62 13.87 -12.56
CA GLU A 232 -11.20 13.74 -13.88
C GLU A 232 -12.15 14.92 -14.15
N ASP A 233 -11.62 16.00 -14.71
CA ASP A 233 -12.39 17.24 -14.91
C ASP A 233 -13.60 17.00 -15.86
N PRO A 234 -14.85 17.24 -15.42
CA PRO A 234 -16.04 17.07 -16.26
C PRO A 234 -16.13 18.08 -17.41
N LYS A 235 -15.22 19.07 -17.47
CA LYS A 235 -15.09 20.00 -18.60
C LYS A 235 -14.07 19.54 -19.63
N HIS A 236 -13.27 18.52 -19.31
CA HIS A 236 -12.29 17.95 -20.21
C HIS A 236 -12.87 16.71 -20.88
N VAL A 237 -12.95 16.73 -22.21
CA VAL A 237 -13.36 15.57 -23.02
C VAL A 237 -12.11 14.83 -23.45
N SER A 238 -12.00 13.56 -23.07
CA SER A 238 -10.88 12.69 -23.49
C SER A 238 -10.97 12.42 -25.00
N GLU A 239 -9.82 12.43 -25.68
CA GLU A 239 -9.73 12.11 -27.11
C GLU A 239 -10.00 10.62 -27.36
N GLU A 240 -9.64 9.77 -26.40
CA GLU A 240 -9.75 8.31 -26.48
C GLU A 240 -11.18 7.81 -26.33
N THR A 241 -11.98 8.45 -25.47
CA THR A 241 -13.36 8.04 -25.17
C THR A 241 -14.39 8.92 -25.87
N GLY A 242 -14.08 10.20 -26.11
CA GLY A 242 -15.03 11.19 -26.60
C GLY A 242 -16.01 11.71 -25.55
N PHE A 243 -15.80 11.42 -24.25
CA PHE A 243 -16.69 11.79 -23.15
C PHE A 243 -15.99 12.66 -22.09
N PRO A 244 -16.71 13.52 -21.33
CA PRO A 244 -16.16 14.30 -20.22
C PRO A 244 -15.71 13.40 -19.05
N GLY A 245 -14.83 13.87 -18.16
CA GLY A 245 -14.50 13.14 -16.92
C GLY A 245 -15.67 13.03 -15.93
N ASP A 246 -15.62 12.03 -15.05
CA ASP A 246 -16.66 11.71 -14.05
C ASP A 246 -16.66 12.60 -12.79
N ASN A 247 -15.79 13.60 -12.74
CA ASN A 247 -15.64 14.56 -11.65
C ASN A 247 -15.09 13.97 -10.33
N ASP A 248 -14.49 12.79 -10.35
CA ASP A 248 -13.85 12.16 -9.19
C ASP A 248 -12.32 12.03 -9.37
N PRO A 249 -11.56 11.66 -8.30
CA PRO A 249 -10.16 11.29 -8.45
C PRO A 249 -10.00 10.02 -9.30
N ILE A 250 -8.90 9.89 -10.05
CA ILE A 250 -8.67 8.75 -10.95
C ILE A 250 -8.68 7.44 -10.17
N ASP A 251 -9.49 6.50 -10.65
CA ASP A 251 -9.68 5.19 -10.05
C ASP A 251 -8.53 4.22 -10.32
N VAL A 252 -8.28 3.35 -9.34
CA VAL A 252 -7.16 2.40 -9.32
C VAL A 252 -7.64 1.02 -8.89
N ILE A 253 -7.25 0.01 -9.67
CA ILE A 253 -7.39 -1.40 -9.38
C ILE A 253 -6.00 -1.96 -9.05
N GLU A 254 -5.76 -2.24 -7.77
CA GLU A 254 -4.50 -2.81 -7.29
C GLU A 254 -4.58 -4.36 -7.28
N LEU A 255 -3.70 -4.98 -8.07
CA LEU A 255 -3.77 -6.38 -8.46
C LEU A 255 -3.06 -7.36 -7.50
N GLY A 256 -2.42 -6.84 -6.46
CA GLY A 256 -1.64 -7.62 -5.51
C GLY A 256 -2.45 -8.69 -4.79
N ALA A 257 -1.71 -9.63 -4.19
CA ALA A 257 -2.29 -10.78 -3.51
C ALA A 257 -2.95 -10.39 -2.17
N ARG A 258 -2.47 -9.33 -1.52
CA ARG A 258 -2.91 -8.94 -0.17
C ARG A 258 -4.15 -8.06 -0.20
N GLN A 259 -5.09 -8.34 0.69
CA GLN A 259 -6.19 -7.42 0.97
C GLN A 259 -5.66 -6.19 1.71
N ARG A 260 -6.13 -5.00 1.35
CA ARG A 260 -5.75 -3.71 1.94
C ARG A 260 -6.92 -3.13 2.72
N PRO A 261 -6.74 -2.69 3.97
CA PRO A 261 -7.82 -2.06 4.74
C PRO A 261 -8.32 -0.76 4.10
N VAL A 262 -9.57 -0.38 4.41
CA VAL A 262 -10.15 0.91 4.02
C VAL A 262 -9.25 2.05 4.54
N GLY A 263 -8.93 2.99 3.66
CA GLY A 263 -8.06 4.13 3.92
C GLY A 263 -6.57 3.82 4.00
N SER A 264 -6.15 2.59 3.70
CA SER A 264 -4.72 2.30 3.65
C SER A 264 -4.04 2.98 2.46
N ILE A 265 -2.88 3.59 2.70
CA ILE A 265 -2.04 4.20 1.69
C ILE A 265 -0.97 3.17 1.29
N VAL A 266 -0.92 2.83 0.01
CA VAL A 266 -0.03 1.78 -0.53
C VAL A 266 0.78 2.35 -1.66
N ARG A 267 2.09 2.09 -1.64
CA ARG A 267 2.97 2.45 -2.76
C ARG A 267 2.79 1.43 -3.87
N VAL A 268 2.52 1.90 -5.08
CA VAL A 268 2.21 1.06 -6.24
C VAL A 268 3.02 1.47 -7.47
N LYS A 269 3.18 0.51 -8.38
CA LYS A 269 3.66 0.71 -9.74
C LYS A 269 2.48 0.60 -10.71
N ILE A 270 2.39 1.53 -11.66
CA ILE A 270 1.37 1.51 -12.71
C ILE A 270 1.78 0.49 -13.78
N LEU A 271 0.82 -0.34 -14.21
CA LEU A 271 0.99 -1.38 -15.22
C LEU A 271 0.27 -1.05 -16.53
N GLY A 272 -0.84 -0.32 -16.44
CA GLY A 272 -1.67 0.04 -17.58
C GLY A 272 -2.94 0.76 -17.12
N ILE A 273 -3.87 0.97 -18.05
CA ILE A 273 -5.12 1.69 -17.79
C ILE A 273 -6.22 1.12 -18.68
N ILE A 274 -7.45 1.12 -18.18
CA ILE A 274 -8.66 0.77 -18.93
C ILE A 274 -9.57 2.00 -18.95
N ALA A 275 -10.03 2.41 -20.12
CA ALA A 275 -11.13 3.37 -20.25
C ALA A 275 -12.45 2.63 -20.07
N MET A 276 -13.20 2.99 -19.04
CA MET A 276 -14.61 2.65 -18.94
C MET A 276 -15.44 3.89 -19.31
N ILE A 277 -16.58 3.67 -19.95
CA ILE A 277 -17.58 4.71 -20.15
C ILE A 277 -18.74 4.35 -19.23
N ASP A 278 -19.01 5.17 -18.22
CA ASP A 278 -20.12 5.00 -17.27
C ASP A 278 -21.06 6.20 -17.41
N ASP A 279 -22.33 5.96 -17.75
CA ASP A 279 -23.35 7.01 -17.94
C ASP A 279 -22.89 8.24 -18.78
N ASP A 280 -22.21 7.99 -19.91
CA ASP A 280 -21.63 9.01 -20.82
C ASP A 280 -20.49 9.85 -20.20
N GLU A 281 -19.84 9.34 -19.15
CA GLU A 281 -18.64 9.91 -18.53
C GLU A 281 -17.44 8.97 -18.76
N THR A 282 -16.27 9.57 -18.94
CA THR A 282 -14.98 8.87 -18.93
C THR A 282 -14.63 8.55 -17.50
N ASP A 283 -14.40 7.26 -17.26
CA ASP A 283 -14.06 6.74 -15.96
C ASP A 283 -12.83 5.82 -16.11
N TRP A 284 -11.65 6.37 -15.85
CA TRP A 284 -10.39 5.64 -16.05
C TRP A 284 -10.10 4.70 -14.88
N LYS A 285 -9.88 3.42 -15.19
CA LYS A 285 -9.40 2.42 -14.22
C LYS A 285 -7.93 2.12 -14.43
N VAL A 286 -7.06 2.70 -13.62
CA VAL A 286 -5.63 2.41 -13.65
C VAL A 286 -5.36 1.03 -13.04
N LEU A 287 -4.62 0.19 -13.76
CA LEU A 287 -4.13 -1.09 -13.26
C LEU A 287 -2.78 -0.88 -12.58
N ALA A 288 -2.66 -1.27 -11.32
CA ALA A 288 -1.45 -1.11 -10.54
C ALA A 288 -1.12 -2.36 -9.72
N ILE A 289 0.13 -2.46 -9.26
CA ILE A 289 0.58 -3.51 -8.33
C ILE A 289 1.36 -2.87 -7.19
N ALA A 290 1.14 -3.33 -5.96
CA ALA A 290 1.86 -2.83 -4.80
C ALA A 290 3.37 -3.18 -4.86
N MET A 291 4.20 -2.21 -4.46
CA MET A 291 5.67 -2.33 -4.40
C MET A 291 6.15 -3.34 -3.32
N ASP A 292 5.25 -3.81 -2.47
CA ASP A 292 5.51 -4.83 -1.43
C ASP A 292 4.85 -6.18 -1.77
N ASP A 293 4.32 -6.34 -3.00
CA ASP A 293 3.81 -7.61 -3.50
C ASP A 293 4.97 -8.56 -3.86
N ASP A 294 4.77 -9.85 -3.62
CA ASP A 294 5.82 -10.85 -3.81
C ASP A 294 6.07 -11.24 -5.26
N LYS A 295 5.13 -10.91 -6.16
CA LYS A 295 5.21 -11.17 -7.59
C LYS A 295 5.50 -9.91 -8.40
N GLU A 296 6.03 -8.85 -7.79
CA GLU A 296 6.63 -7.77 -8.56
C GLU A 296 7.80 -8.37 -9.36
N CYS A 297 7.54 -8.74 -10.62
CA CYS A 297 8.58 -9.13 -11.56
C CYS A 297 9.41 -7.87 -11.84
N THR A 298 10.60 -7.82 -11.24
CA THR A 298 11.66 -6.89 -11.61
C THR A 298 12.19 -7.19 -13.01
#